data_AF-A0A965DLW7-F1
#
_entry.id   AF-A0A965DLW7-F1
#
_cell.length_a   1.000
_cell.length_b   1.000
_cell.length_c   1.000
_cell.angle_alpha   90.00
_cell.angle_beta   90.00
_cell.angle_gamma   90.00
#
_symmetry.space_group_name_H-M   'P 1'
#
loop_
_entity.id
_entity.type
_entity.pdbx_description
1 polymer ?
#
loop_
_entity_poly.entity_id
_entity_poly.type
_entity_poly.pdbx_seq_one_letter_code
_entity_poly.pdbx_strand_id
1 'polypeptide(L)'
;MKKLLLFSIAAAISFAASAQKDTTQVIDNKGTIKWVISHTAAVITKSDSTLLYVTPKQIGDSNFVKSVANGLTKNGQTVELGGALSRVTTIETSATNFLQITGLQRGSNTSDSLMVVDPSSGQIKFISASSLFNALSFGNGLTKTGNEVELGGELSKPTTITTDANNVLKISGLQSGNLATDSMIVSSSDGTLKRVTAESLLQSGDQSFTASSLQASYSVSGMPSTVSKIWVYRNGVKLIPSTDYTIAPGQVTLVSGIASLVAAGDYIEVQWVK
;
A
#
# COMPACT_ATOMS: atom_id res chain seq x y z
N MET A 1 40.81 -22.19 -127.97
CA MET A 1 40.33 -23.28 -128.85
C MET A 1 40.32 -24.57 -128.05
N LYS A 2 39.20 -25.33 -128.02
CA LYS A 2 39.08 -26.78 -127.75
C LYS A 2 39.65 -27.28 -126.38
N LYS A 3 39.15 -28.26 -125.65
CA LYS A 3 37.99 -29.16 -125.56
C LYS A 3 38.35 -30.07 -124.36
N LEU A 4 37.37 -30.48 -123.53
CA LEU A 4 37.30 -31.78 -122.80
C LEU A 4 38.43 -32.07 -121.76
N LEU A 5 38.33 -32.91 -120.73
CA LEU A 5 37.39 -33.95 -120.27
C LEU A 5 37.56 -34.14 -118.74
N LEU A 6 36.56 -34.77 -118.13
CA LEU A 6 36.40 -35.20 -116.74
C LEU A 6 37.59 -35.94 -116.09
N PHE A 7 37.70 -35.84 -114.76
CA PHE A 7 37.90 -36.99 -113.86
C PHE A 7 37.16 -36.80 -112.52
N SER A 8 36.69 -37.93 -112.00
CA SER A 8 35.82 -38.20 -110.84
C SER A 8 36.46 -37.94 -109.47
N ILE A 9 35.64 -37.78 -108.41
CA ILE A 9 35.84 -38.34 -107.06
C ILE A 9 34.55 -38.17 -106.22
N ALA A 10 34.30 -39.17 -105.36
CA ALA A 10 33.05 -39.48 -104.67
C ALA A 10 32.81 -38.73 -103.34
N ALA A 11 31.52 -38.71 -102.98
CA ALA A 11 30.93 -38.77 -101.63
C ALA A 11 31.28 -37.70 -100.58
N ALA A 12 30.27 -36.89 -100.22
CA ALA A 12 29.94 -36.59 -98.83
C ALA A 12 28.50 -36.05 -98.72
N ILE A 13 27.71 -36.69 -97.89
CA ILE A 13 26.35 -36.32 -97.50
C ILE A 13 26.48 -35.15 -96.51
N SER A 14 25.79 -34.04 -96.73
CA SER A 14 25.62 -33.01 -95.70
C SER A 14 24.25 -32.34 -95.83
N PHE A 15 23.36 -32.64 -94.89
CA PHE A 15 22.21 -31.80 -94.59
C PHE A 15 22.70 -30.64 -93.73
N ALA A 16 22.82 -29.45 -94.32
CA ALA A 16 22.93 -28.23 -93.53
C ALA A 16 21.53 -27.86 -93.03
N ALA A 17 21.12 -28.41 -91.89
CA ALA A 17 20.04 -27.86 -91.11
C ALA A 17 20.56 -26.58 -90.44
N SER A 18 20.39 -25.44 -91.11
CA SER A 18 20.47 -24.13 -90.47
C SER A 18 19.25 -23.97 -89.56
N ALA A 19 19.33 -24.50 -88.34
CA ALA A 19 18.41 -24.12 -87.26
C ALA A 19 19.13 -23.08 -86.39
N GLN A 20 18.76 -21.83 -86.65
CA GLN A 20 19.13 -20.63 -85.90
C GLN A 20 18.95 -20.84 -84.38
N LYS A 21 19.98 -20.47 -83.61
CA LYS A 21 19.99 -20.45 -82.15
C LYS A 21 18.91 -19.50 -81.65
N ASP A 22 17.75 -20.04 -81.30
CA ASP A 22 16.75 -19.33 -80.52
C ASP A 22 17.16 -19.42 -79.04
N THR A 23 17.75 -18.35 -78.51
CA THR A 23 17.87 -18.17 -77.05
C THR A 23 16.53 -17.71 -76.51
N THR A 24 15.52 -18.56 -76.62
CA THR A 24 14.27 -18.36 -75.90
C THR A 24 14.53 -18.68 -74.44
N GLN A 25 14.45 -17.66 -73.59
CA GLN A 25 14.28 -17.82 -72.16
C GLN A 25 12.97 -18.59 -71.93
N VAL A 26 13.05 -19.91 -71.77
CA VAL A 26 11.84 -20.72 -71.55
C VAL A 26 11.50 -20.68 -70.06
N ILE A 27 10.68 -19.72 -69.67
CA ILE A 27 9.96 -19.75 -68.39
C ILE A 27 8.76 -20.70 -68.62
N ASP A 28 8.65 -21.77 -67.84
CA ASP A 28 7.42 -22.58 -67.90
C ASP A 28 6.24 -21.84 -67.25
N ASN A 29 5.00 -22.25 -67.54
CA ASN A 29 3.77 -21.65 -66.99
C ASN A 29 3.62 -21.80 -65.46
N LYS A 30 4.68 -22.18 -64.74
CA LYS A 30 4.75 -22.28 -63.27
C LYS A 30 5.95 -21.51 -62.70
N GLY A 31 6.64 -20.70 -63.51
CA GLY A 31 7.71 -19.79 -63.05
C GLY A 31 9.07 -20.44 -62.83
N THR A 32 9.31 -21.65 -63.34
CA THR A 32 10.61 -22.34 -63.18
C THR A 32 11.60 -21.88 -64.24
N ILE A 33 12.74 -21.31 -63.83
CA ILE A 33 13.81 -20.89 -64.74
C ILE A 33 14.71 -22.10 -65.05
N LYS A 34 14.88 -22.42 -66.34
CA LYS A 34 15.84 -23.43 -66.81
C LYS A 34 17.13 -22.74 -67.29
N TRP A 35 18.26 -22.96 -66.63
CA TRP A 35 19.57 -22.62 -67.18
C TRP A 35 20.24 -23.87 -67.73
N VAL A 36 20.59 -23.85 -69.01
CA VAL A 36 21.42 -24.89 -69.64
C VAL A 36 22.86 -24.37 -69.60
N ILE A 37 23.74 -24.99 -68.80
CA ILE A 37 25.18 -24.70 -68.87
C ILE A 37 25.75 -25.54 -70.02
N SER A 38 26.01 -24.91 -71.17
CA SER A 38 26.80 -25.55 -72.22
C SER A 38 28.28 -25.39 -71.90
N HIS A 39 28.98 -26.49 -71.63
CA HIS A 39 30.41 -26.53 -71.88
C HIS A 39 30.57 -27.13 -73.29
N THR A 40 30.90 -26.25 -74.22
CA THR A 40 31.39 -26.49 -75.59
C THR A 40 30.99 -27.81 -76.27
N ALA A 41 29.94 -27.72 -77.10
CA ALA A 41 29.65 -28.58 -78.25
C ALA A 41 29.61 -30.10 -78.02
N ALA A 42 28.65 -30.60 -77.26
CA ALA A 42 28.07 -31.92 -77.47
C ALA A 42 26.61 -31.95 -77.00
N VAL A 43 25.77 -32.66 -77.75
CA VAL A 43 24.36 -32.90 -77.44
C VAL A 43 24.27 -33.63 -76.09
N ILE A 44 23.72 -32.98 -75.06
CA ILE A 44 23.50 -33.64 -73.76
C ILE A 44 22.36 -34.65 -73.94
N THR A 45 22.65 -35.95 -73.79
CA THR A 45 21.63 -36.99 -73.84
C THR A 45 21.03 -37.24 -72.44
N LYS A 46 19.84 -37.85 -72.37
CA LYS A 46 19.14 -38.15 -71.10
C LYS A 46 19.95 -39.05 -70.16
N SER A 47 20.88 -39.85 -70.67
CA SER A 47 21.80 -40.66 -69.87
C SER A 47 22.93 -39.86 -69.22
N ASP A 48 23.28 -38.70 -69.79
CA ASP A 48 24.35 -37.83 -69.29
C ASP A 48 23.82 -36.74 -68.36
N SER A 49 22.48 -36.65 -68.25
CA SER A 49 21.78 -35.65 -67.44
C SER A 49 21.58 -36.16 -66.02
N THR A 50 22.50 -35.86 -65.12
CA THR A 50 22.15 -35.70 -63.70
C THR A 50 21.41 -34.37 -63.53
N LEU A 51 20.18 -34.32 -64.07
CA LEU A 51 19.24 -33.21 -63.86
C LEU A 51 18.91 -33.15 -62.37
N LEU A 52 19.60 -32.28 -61.64
CA LEU A 52 19.22 -31.93 -60.29
C LEU A 52 18.01 -30.99 -60.37
N TYR A 53 16.81 -31.56 -60.32
CA TYR A 53 15.61 -30.78 -60.08
C TYR A 53 15.71 -30.24 -58.66
N VAL A 54 16.09 -28.98 -58.52
CA VAL A 54 16.06 -28.32 -57.23
C VAL A 54 15.19 -27.06 -57.27
N THR A 55 14.00 -27.18 -56.71
CA THR A 55 13.31 -26.02 -56.13
C THR A 55 14.21 -25.36 -55.08
N PRO A 56 14.03 -24.09 -54.67
CA PRO A 56 14.73 -23.56 -53.50
C PRO A 56 14.58 -24.48 -52.27
N LYS A 57 13.44 -25.19 -52.18
CA LYS A 57 13.13 -26.26 -51.22
C LYS A 57 14.05 -27.51 -51.30
N GLN A 58 14.74 -27.73 -52.42
CA GLN A 58 15.62 -28.86 -52.69
C GLN A 58 17.12 -28.49 -52.74
N ILE A 59 17.48 -27.20 -52.61
CA ILE A 59 18.88 -26.75 -52.46
C ILE A 59 19.39 -26.90 -51.01
N GLY A 60 18.57 -27.43 -50.09
CA GLY A 60 19.06 -27.77 -48.76
C GLY A 60 19.57 -26.57 -47.96
N ASP A 61 19.09 -25.36 -48.24
CA ASP A 61 19.21 -24.30 -47.26
C ASP A 61 18.24 -24.62 -46.10
N SER A 62 18.76 -25.43 -45.20
CA SER A 62 18.11 -25.88 -43.97
C SER A 62 17.78 -24.73 -43.02
N ASN A 63 18.17 -23.50 -43.36
CA ASN A 63 17.95 -22.31 -42.55
C ASN A 63 16.64 -21.55 -42.88
N PHE A 64 15.78 -22.05 -43.79
CA PHE A 64 14.50 -21.40 -44.07
C PHE A 64 13.39 -21.81 -43.09
N VAL A 65 12.98 -20.90 -42.21
CA VAL A 65 11.83 -21.12 -41.32
C VAL A 65 10.54 -21.13 -42.14
N LYS A 66 9.89 -22.30 -42.26
CA LYS A 66 8.67 -22.45 -43.09
C LYS A 66 7.41 -21.82 -42.46
N SER A 67 7.28 -21.87 -41.14
CA SER A 67 6.16 -21.32 -40.38
C SER A 67 6.57 -21.10 -38.92
N VAL A 68 5.99 -20.09 -38.28
CA VAL A 68 6.08 -19.85 -36.84
C VAL A 68 4.69 -19.97 -36.22
N ALA A 69 4.60 -20.29 -34.94
CA ALA A 69 3.34 -20.38 -34.23
C ALA A 69 3.49 -19.92 -32.78
N ASN A 70 2.38 -19.47 -32.19
CA ASN A 70 2.19 -19.26 -30.74
C ASN A 70 3.30 -18.46 -30.05
N GLY A 71 3.18 -17.13 -30.04
CA GLY A 71 4.16 -16.25 -29.38
C GLY A 71 5.35 -15.86 -30.25
N LEU A 72 5.51 -16.51 -31.41
CA LEU A 72 6.58 -16.27 -32.37
C LEU A 72 6.09 -15.48 -33.59
N THR A 73 6.91 -14.56 -34.07
CA THR A 73 6.72 -13.80 -35.33
C THR A 73 7.86 -14.11 -36.29
N LYS A 74 7.58 -14.14 -37.58
CA LYS A 74 8.57 -14.34 -38.65
C LYS A 74 8.81 -13.03 -39.38
N ASN A 75 10.06 -12.61 -39.49
CA ASN A 75 10.48 -11.42 -40.25
C ASN A 75 11.53 -11.81 -41.30
N GLY A 76 11.09 -12.00 -42.55
CA GLY A 76 11.97 -12.57 -43.58
C GLY A 76 12.39 -14.00 -43.24
N GLN A 77 13.66 -14.21 -42.88
CA GLN A 77 14.18 -15.52 -42.46
C GLN A 77 14.41 -15.64 -40.95
N THR A 78 14.19 -14.57 -40.16
CA THR A 78 14.36 -14.59 -38.70
C THR A 78 13.07 -15.01 -38.00
N VAL A 79 13.24 -15.64 -36.83
CA VAL A 79 12.15 -15.94 -35.89
C VAL A 79 12.39 -15.12 -34.64
N GLU A 80 11.37 -14.38 -34.22
CA GLU A 80 11.44 -13.45 -33.10
C GLU A 80 10.31 -13.77 -32.11
N LEU A 81 10.54 -13.47 -30.83
CA LEU A 81 9.47 -13.42 -29.84
C LEU A 81 8.60 -12.20 -30.11
N GLY A 82 7.29 -12.28 -29.84
CA GLY A 82 6.35 -11.16 -29.97
C GLY A 82 5.17 -11.41 -30.89
N GLY A 83 4.92 -12.66 -31.30
CA GLY A 83 3.69 -13.05 -31.98
C GLY A 83 2.52 -13.21 -31.00
N ALA A 84 1.29 -13.28 -31.51
CA ALA A 84 0.13 -13.58 -30.67
C ALA A 84 0.20 -15.01 -30.10
N LEU A 85 -0.20 -15.18 -28.85
CA LEU A 85 -0.42 -16.49 -28.25
C LEU A 85 -1.74 -17.07 -28.76
N SER A 86 -1.70 -18.25 -29.36
CA SER A 86 -2.89 -18.98 -29.85
C SER A 86 -3.34 -20.09 -28.91
N ARG A 87 -2.57 -20.31 -27.84
CA ARG A 87 -2.82 -21.24 -26.73
C ARG A 87 -2.00 -20.81 -25.51
N VAL A 88 -2.28 -21.41 -24.35
CA VAL A 88 -1.46 -21.19 -23.15
C VAL A 88 -0.02 -21.61 -23.42
N THR A 89 0.94 -20.77 -22.99
CA THR A 89 2.37 -21.04 -23.10
C THR A 89 2.96 -21.07 -21.71
N THR A 90 3.64 -22.16 -21.38
CA THR A 90 4.31 -22.35 -20.10
C THR A 90 5.81 -22.44 -20.34
N ILE A 91 6.58 -21.65 -19.60
CA ILE A 91 8.03 -21.79 -19.51
C ILE A 91 8.32 -22.46 -18.17
N GLU A 92 8.67 -23.74 -18.21
CA GLU A 92 9.03 -24.49 -17.01
C GLU A 92 10.48 -24.17 -16.62
N THR A 93 10.70 -23.87 -15.34
CA THR A 93 12.01 -23.62 -14.75
C THR A 93 12.26 -24.66 -13.67
N SER A 94 13.52 -24.79 -13.25
CA SER A 94 13.90 -25.66 -12.14
C SER A 94 14.69 -24.88 -11.09
N ALA A 95 15.05 -25.55 -9.99
CA ALA A 95 15.92 -24.98 -8.97
C ALA A 95 17.34 -24.64 -9.49
N THR A 96 17.73 -25.12 -10.68
CA THR A 96 19.04 -24.88 -11.29
C THR A 96 18.96 -24.13 -12.62
N ASN A 97 17.80 -24.15 -13.30
CA ASN A 97 17.58 -23.51 -14.58
C ASN A 97 16.48 -22.45 -14.44
N PHE A 98 16.89 -21.18 -14.34
CA PHE A 98 15.98 -20.05 -14.12
C PHE A 98 15.66 -19.29 -15.42
N LEU A 99 14.52 -18.59 -15.42
CA LEU A 99 14.26 -17.55 -16.41
C LEU A 99 14.90 -16.23 -15.93
N GLN A 100 15.94 -15.78 -16.63
CA GLN A 100 16.64 -14.53 -16.31
C GLN A 100 16.41 -13.49 -17.42
N ILE A 101 16.00 -12.28 -17.04
CA ILE A 101 15.91 -11.12 -17.94
C ILE A 101 16.88 -10.05 -17.43
N THR A 102 17.88 -9.72 -18.23
CA THR A 102 18.91 -8.72 -17.90
C THR A 102 18.67 -7.41 -18.63
N GLY A 103 19.16 -6.28 -18.09
CA GLY A 103 19.08 -4.96 -18.75
C GLY A 103 17.75 -4.21 -18.54
N LEU A 104 16.93 -4.63 -17.58
CA LEU A 104 15.70 -3.94 -17.21
C LEU A 104 15.97 -2.50 -16.74
N GLN A 105 15.07 -1.58 -17.08
CA GLN A 105 15.10 -0.19 -16.64
C GLN A 105 14.26 0.01 -15.37
N ARG A 106 14.50 1.11 -14.63
CA ARG A 106 13.69 1.46 -13.46
C ARG A 106 12.27 1.83 -13.88
N GLY A 107 11.27 1.30 -13.18
CA GLY A 107 9.86 1.66 -13.34
C GLY A 107 9.41 2.79 -12.42
N SER A 108 8.20 3.28 -12.66
CA SER A 108 7.46 4.29 -11.89
C SER A 108 6.39 3.65 -11.00
N ASN A 109 6.29 4.08 -9.75
CA ASN A 109 5.30 3.58 -8.80
C ASN A 109 3.89 4.19 -8.97
N THR A 110 3.72 5.16 -9.88
CA THR A 110 2.42 5.82 -10.14
C THR A 110 1.80 5.45 -11.48
N SER A 111 2.60 4.99 -12.45
CA SER A 111 2.13 4.60 -13.79
C SER A 111 2.29 3.12 -14.09
N ASP A 112 3.23 2.43 -13.42
CA ASP A 112 3.57 1.07 -13.79
C ASP A 112 2.89 0.05 -12.88
N SER A 113 2.83 -1.18 -13.38
CA SER A 113 2.29 -2.32 -12.65
C SER A 113 3.38 -3.28 -12.23
N LEU A 114 3.17 -3.96 -11.10
CA LEU A 114 3.99 -5.06 -10.66
C LEU A 114 3.47 -6.36 -11.27
N MET A 115 4.39 -7.14 -11.82
CA MET A 115 4.12 -8.49 -12.28
C MET A 115 4.02 -9.42 -11.07
N VAL A 116 2.94 -10.19 -10.99
CA VAL A 116 2.71 -11.19 -9.95
C VAL A 116 2.36 -12.52 -10.59
N VAL A 117 2.51 -13.60 -9.83
CA VAL A 117 2.17 -14.94 -10.29
C VAL A 117 1.06 -15.48 -9.41
N ASP A 118 0.01 -16.00 -10.03
CA ASP A 118 -1.00 -16.79 -9.34
C ASP A 118 -0.37 -18.11 -8.87
N PRO A 119 -0.27 -18.36 -7.55
CA PRO A 119 0.46 -19.52 -7.05
C PRO A 119 -0.21 -20.85 -7.37
N SER A 120 -1.51 -20.85 -7.69
CA SER A 120 -2.27 -22.07 -7.98
C SER A 120 -2.23 -22.47 -9.45
N SER A 121 -2.23 -21.50 -10.35
CA SER A 121 -2.27 -21.72 -11.80
C SER A 121 -0.95 -21.42 -12.51
N GLY A 122 0.00 -20.75 -11.84
CA GLY A 122 1.23 -20.25 -12.46
C GLY A 122 1.01 -19.09 -13.44
N GLN A 123 -0.23 -18.57 -13.54
CA GLN A 123 -0.55 -17.48 -14.46
C GLN A 123 0.10 -16.18 -14.00
N ILE A 124 0.80 -15.53 -14.92
CA ILE A 124 1.32 -14.18 -14.73
C ILE A 124 0.17 -13.18 -14.81
N LYS A 125 0.04 -12.33 -13.80
CA LYS A 125 -0.92 -11.24 -13.70
C LYS A 125 -0.16 -9.94 -13.39
N PHE A 126 -0.87 -8.83 -13.44
CA PHE A 126 -0.34 -7.54 -13.00
C PHE A 126 -1.26 -6.92 -11.95
N ILE A 127 -0.64 -6.16 -11.05
CA ILE A 127 -1.31 -5.34 -10.05
C ILE A 127 -0.71 -3.95 -10.16
N SER A 128 -1.56 -2.92 -10.17
CA SER A 128 -1.09 -1.52 -10.12
C SER A 128 -0.23 -1.31 -8.87
N ALA A 129 0.97 -0.74 -9.04
CA ALA A 129 1.87 -0.52 -7.91
C ALA A 129 1.20 0.31 -6.79
N SER A 130 0.39 1.30 -7.17
CA SER A 130 -0.39 2.13 -6.25
C SER A 130 -1.40 1.36 -5.39
N SER A 131 -1.99 0.29 -5.91
CA SER A 131 -2.96 -0.53 -5.18
C SER A 131 -2.31 -1.36 -4.07
N LEU A 132 -1.04 -1.74 -4.22
CA LEU A 132 -0.32 -2.53 -3.21
C LEU A 132 -0.02 -1.70 -1.95
N PHE A 133 0.24 -0.39 -2.12
CA PHE A 133 0.59 0.50 -1.01
C PHE A 133 -0.63 1.12 -0.31
N ASN A 134 -1.81 1.06 -0.92
CA ASN A 134 -3.06 1.56 -0.35
C ASN A 134 -3.87 0.49 0.43
N ALA A 135 -3.30 -0.68 0.69
CA ALA A 135 -3.98 -1.79 1.37
C ALA A 135 -4.13 -1.60 2.89
N LEU A 136 -3.55 -0.56 3.48
CA LEU A 136 -3.60 -0.30 4.92
C LEU A 136 -4.70 0.70 5.26
N SER A 137 -5.58 0.32 6.18
CA SER A 137 -6.53 1.24 6.79
C SER A 137 -5.98 1.73 8.14
N PHE A 138 -5.94 3.04 8.30
CA PHE A 138 -5.60 3.70 9.56
C PHE A 138 -6.87 4.32 10.11
N GLY A 139 -7.10 4.19 11.40
CA GLY A 139 -8.28 4.78 12.02
C GLY A 139 -8.19 4.77 13.53
N ASN A 140 -9.21 5.34 14.18
CA ASN A 140 -9.35 5.40 15.62
C ASN A 140 -8.15 6.06 16.32
N GLY A 141 -8.10 7.39 16.27
CA GLY A 141 -7.05 8.19 16.92
C GLY A 141 -5.82 8.44 16.05
N LEU A 142 -5.72 7.76 14.90
CA LEU A 142 -4.65 7.94 13.93
C LEU A 142 -5.10 8.76 12.73
N THR A 143 -4.22 9.62 12.24
CA THR A 143 -4.37 10.39 11.00
C THR A 143 -3.23 10.04 10.05
N LYS A 144 -3.53 9.94 8.75
CA LYS A 144 -2.53 9.72 7.71
C LYS A 144 -2.41 10.95 6.82
N THR A 145 -1.20 11.49 6.70
CA THR A 145 -0.88 12.61 5.81
C THR A 145 0.23 12.19 4.86
N GLY A 146 -0.12 11.97 3.58
CA GLY A 146 0.82 11.40 2.62
C GLY A 146 1.28 10.01 3.09
N ASN A 147 2.57 9.83 3.36
CA ASN A 147 3.14 8.57 3.85
C ASN A 147 3.23 8.46 5.37
N GLU A 148 3.05 9.55 6.11
CA GLU A 148 3.20 9.58 7.57
C GLU A 148 1.92 9.14 8.28
N VAL A 149 2.06 8.47 9.42
CA VAL A 149 0.94 8.04 10.28
C VAL A 149 1.17 8.60 11.68
N GLU A 150 0.25 9.46 12.11
CA GLU A 150 0.41 10.25 13.33
C GLU A 150 -0.75 10.03 14.30
N LEU A 151 -0.52 10.27 15.59
CA LEU A 151 -1.59 10.43 16.58
C LEU A 151 -2.25 11.79 16.36
N GLY A 152 -3.59 11.84 16.44
CA GLY A 152 -4.35 13.09 16.27
C GLY A 152 -5.60 12.99 15.39
N GLY A 153 -6.08 11.77 15.14
CA GLY A 153 -7.36 11.52 14.47
C GLY A 153 -8.53 11.39 15.44
N GLU A 154 -9.75 11.34 14.92
CA GLU A 154 -10.94 11.08 15.73
C GLU A 154 -10.95 9.63 16.25
N LEU A 155 -11.36 9.44 17.51
CA LEU A 155 -11.64 8.14 18.08
C LEU A 155 -13.04 7.69 17.64
N SER A 156 -13.12 6.81 16.64
CA SER A 156 -14.40 6.27 16.15
C SER A 156 -14.95 5.13 17.02
N LYS A 157 -14.21 4.71 18.05
CA LYS A 157 -14.60 3.68 19.01
C LYS A 157 -13.84 3.87 20.34
N PRO A 158 -14.33 3.30 21.46
CA PRO A 158 -13.59 3.29 22.72
C PRO A 158 -12.19 2.69 22.55
N THR A 159 -11.20 3.27 23.22
CA THR A 159 -9.79 2.87 23.12
C THR A 159 -9.19 2.72 24.49
N THR A 160 -8.51 1.59 24.72
CA THR A 160 -7.79 1.30 25.97
C THR A 160 -6.32 1.10 25.65
N ILE A 161 -5.45 1.86 26.31
CA ILE A 161 -4.00 1.65 26.29
C ILE A 161 -3.64 0.93 27.59
N THR A 162 -3.29 -0.35 27.49
CA THR A 162 -2.85 -1.15 28.64
C THR A 162 -1.39 -0.84 28.97
N THR A 163 -1.10 -0.65 30.24
CA THR A 163 0.26 -0.46 30.77
C THR A 163 0.53 -1.49 31.86
N ASP A 164 1.80 -1.69 32.19
CA ASP A 164 2.23 -2.51 33.32
C ASP A 164 3.37 -1.82 34.09
N ALA A 165 3.94 -2.50 35.09
CA ALA A 165 5.00 -1.94 35.93
C ALA A 165 6.29 -1.58 35.15
N ASN A 166 6.55 -2.25 34.03
CA ASN A 166 7.70 -2.02 33.16
C ASN A 166 7.34 -1.15 31.95
N ASN A 167 6.13 -1.32 31.40
CA ASN A 167 5.63 -0.66 30.21
C ASN A 167 4.63 0.44 30.61
N VAL A 168 5.14 1.63 30.91
CA VAL A 168 4.34 2.79 31.35
C VAL A 168 4.05 3.78 30.23
N LEU A 169 2.92 4.51 30.32
CA LEU A 169 2.64 5.64 29.44
C LEU A 169 3.35 6.89 29.96
N LYS A 170 4.50 7.24 29.36
CA LYS A 170 5.28 8.43 29.72
C LYS A 170 5.10 9.52 28.66
N ILE A 171 4.62 10.69 29.07
CA ILE A 171 4.64 11.92 28.25
C ILE A 171 5.74 12.82 28.79
N SER A 172 6.81 13.01 28.02
CA SER A 172 7.95 13.86 28.40
C SER A 172 7.83 15.25 27.78
N GLY A 173 8.44 16.25 28.43
CA GLY A 173 8.45 17.62 27.90
C GLY A 173 7.16 18.41 28.11
N LEU A 174 6.31 17.99 29.06
CA LEU A 174 5.12 18.77 29.45
C LEU A 174 5.54 20.12 30.04
N GLN A 175 4.80 21.17 29.67
CA GLN A 175 4.97 22.51 30.23
C GLN A 175 4.14 22.66 31.52
N SER A 176 4.43 23.68 32.32
CA SER A 176 3.62 24.01 33.50
C SER A 176 2.24 24.54 33.06
N GLY A 177 1.18 24.06 33.71
CA GLY A 177 -0.18 24.55 33.49
C GLY A 177 -0.55 25.74 34.37
N ASN A 178 -1.62 26.44 34.00
CA ASN A 178 -2.24 27.54 34.75
C ASN A 178 -3.68 27.18 35.12
N LEU A 179 -3.97 26.96 36.41
CA LEU A 179 -5.31 26.56 36.88
C LEU A 179 -6.42 27.59 36.63
N ALA A 180 -6.08 28.83 36.26
CA ALA A 180 -7.08 29.84 35.87
C ALA A 180 -7.63 29.63 34.44
N THR A 181 -6.90 28.91 33.58
CA THR A 181 -7.28 28.68 32.17
C THR A 181 -7.33 27.21 31.80
N ASP A 182 -6.53 26.39 32.48
CA ASP A 182 -6.31 25.00 32.17
C ASP A 182 -7.10 24.13 33.14
N SER A 183 -7.60 23.01 32.61
CA SER A 183 -8.26 21.99 33.43
C SER A 183 -7.28 20.89 33.80
N MET A 184 -7.56 20.22 34.92
CA MET A 184 -6.81 19.02 35.26
C MET A 184 -7.42 17.78 34.60
N ILE A 185 -6.56 16.80 34.35
CA ILE A 185 -6.97 15.47 33.91
C ILE A 185 -6.82 14.50 35.08
N VAL A 186 -7.87 13.74 35.35
CA VAL A 186 -7.91 12.69 36.37
C VAL A 186 -8.36 11.38 35.75
N SER A 187 -7.99 10.25 36.32
CA SER A 187 -8.50 8.93 35.91
C SER A 187 -9.62 8.48 36.82
N SER A 188 -10.67 7.88 36.23
CA SER A 188 -11.65 7.10 36.98
C SER A 188 -11.08 5.73 37.37
N SER A 189 -11.81 4.97 38.19
CA SER A 189 -11.38 3.63 38.65
C SER A 189 -11.21 2.62 37.51
N ASP A 190 -11.85 2.87 36.36
CA ASP A 190 -11.73 2.09 35.12
C ASP A 190 -10.58 2.56 34.21
N GLY A 191 -9.81 3.57 34.63
CA GLY A 191 -8.73 4.17 33.84
C GLY A 191 -9.21 5.21 32.81
N THR A 192 -10.51 5.50 32.72
CA THR A 192 -11.02 6.53 31.82
C THR A 192 -10.55 7.91 32.29
N LEU A 193 -9.86 8.64 31.41
CA LEU A 193 -9.43 10.01 31.68
C LEU A 193 -10.63 10.96 31.58
N LYS A 194 -10.78 11.81 32.60
CA LYS A 194 -11.82 12.84 32.70
C LYS A 194 -11.18 14.18 32.98
N ARG A 195 -11.82 15.23 32.47
CA ARG A 195 -11.45 16.61 32.77
C ARG A 195 -12.20 17.09 34.01
N VAL A 196 -11.49 17.73 34.93
CA VAL A 196 -12.08 18.41 36.08
C VAL A 196 -11.62 19.86 36.12
N THR A 197 -12.52 20.76 36.50
CA THR A 197 -12.17 22.18 36.69
C THR A 197 -11.49 22.37 38.04
N ALA A 198 -10.68 23.42 38.17
CA ALA A 198 -9.91 23.68 39.39
C ALA A 198 -10.82 23.94 40.61
N GLU A 199 -11.99 24.54 40.40
CA GLU A 199 -12.97 24.85 41.45
C GLU A 199 -13.53 23.58 42.12
N SER A 200 -13.50 22.44 41.43
CA SER A 200 -13.95 21.18 42.01
C SER A 200 -13.04 20.66 43.12
N LEU A 201 -11.77 21.11 43.18
CA LEU A 201 -10.78 20.65 44.16
C LEU A 201 -10.81 21.43 45.47
N LEU A 202 -11.04 22.74 45.39
CA LEU A 202 -11.00 23.65 46.54
C LEU A 202 -12.41 24.09 46.86
N GLN A 203 -13.16 23.19 47.48
CA GLN A 203 -14.49 23.51 47.98
C GLN A 203 -14.35 24.17 49.34
N SER A 204 -14.75 25.44 49.43
CA SER A 204 -14.84 26.18 50.68
C SER A 204 -16.13 26.95 50.71
N GLY A 205 -16.57 27.32 51.91
CA GLY A 205 -17.73 28.19 52.07
C GLY A 205 -17.76 28.81 53.44
N ASP A 206 -18.56 29.87 53.53
CA ASP A 206 -18.91 30.55 54.76
C ASP A 206 -20.43 30.67 54.87
N GLN A 207 -20.93 30.60 56.08
CA GLN A 207 -22.33 30.87 56.36
C GLN A 207 -22.48 31.45 57.75
N SER A 208 -23.35 32.45 57.85
CA SER A 208 -23.65 33.11 59.10
C SER A 208 -25.10 32.95 59.53
N PHE A 209 -25.33 32.99 60.84
CA PHE A 209 -26.61 32.79 61.48
C PHE A 209 -26.82 33.84 62.57
N THR A 210 -28.06 34.32 62.69
CA THR A 210 -28.51 35.03 63.90
C THR A 210 -29.20 34.01 64.81
N ALA A 211 -28.60 33.73 65.96
CA ALA A 211 -29.06 32.70 66.87
C ALA A 211 -30.34 33.11 67.59
N SER A 212 -31.22 32.12 67.81
CA SER A 212 -32.26 32.21 68.84
C SER A 212 -31.67 31.89 70.22
N SER A 213 -32.36 32.32 71.29
CA SER A 213 -31.94 32.01 72.67
C SER A 213 -31.76 30.50 72.85
N LEU A 214 -30.64 30.09 73.44
CA LEU A 214 -30.26 28.70 73.70
C LEU A 214 -30.16 27.80 72.44
N GLN A 215 -30.06 28.37 71.23
CA GLN A 215 -29.91 27.60 70.01
C GLN A 215 -28.55 26.90 69.97
N ALA A 216 -28.58 25.56 69.92
CA ALA A 216 -27.37 24.73 69.91
C ALA A 216 -26.95 24.29 68.49
N SER A 217 -27.87 24.15 67.54
CA SER A 217 -27.58 23.56 66.22
C SER A 217 -27.77 24.55 65.07
N TYR A 218 -26.84 24.47 64.11
CA TYR A 218 -26.77 25.34 62.93
C TYR A 218 -26.54 24.49 61.68
N SER A 219 -27.48 24.52 60.74
CA SER A 219 -27.41 23.79 59.47
C SER A 219 -26.64 24.61 58.44
N VAL A 220 -25.46 24.13 58.05
CA VAL A 220 -24.50 24.80 57.17
C VAL A 220 -24.67 24.26 55.75
N SER A 221 -25.24 25.08 54.87
CA SER A 221 -25.44 24.77 53.46
C SER A 221 -24.11 24.61 52.73
N GLY A 222 -24.05 23.65 51.80
CA GLY A 222 -22.86 23.37 51.01
C GLY A 222 -21.71 22.67 51.77
N MET A 223 -21.76 22.58 53.10
CA MET A 223 -20.74 21.89 53.88
C MET A 223 -20.76 20.38 53.58
N PRO A 224 -19.65 19.80 53.09
CA PRO A 224 -19.57 18.37 52.74
C PRO A 224 -19.63 17.48 53.99
N SER A 225 -19.87 16.18 53.77
CA SER A 225 -19.87 15.17 54.84
C SER A 225 -18.52 15.00 55.55
N THR A 226 -17.45 15.43 54.89
CA THR A 226 -16.09 15.48 55.44
C THR A 226 -15.50 16.84 55.10
N VAL A 227 -15.09 17.58 56.13
CA VAL A 227 -14.37 18.85 56.00
C VAL A 227 -12.93 18.65 56.46
N SER A 228 -11.96 19.21 55.74
CA SER A 228 -10.57 19.21 56.18
C SER A 228 -10.36 20.17 57.34
N LYS A 229 -10.99 21.35 57.29
CA LYS A 229 -10.97 22.34 58.38
C LYS A 229 -12.31 23.07 58.47
N ILE A 230 -12.67 23.41 59.70
CA ILE A 230 -13.83 24.23 60.02
C ILE A 230 -13.49 25.19 61.16
N TRP A 231 -14.02 26.40 61.06
CA TRP A 231 -13.94 27.42 62.08
C TRP A 231 -15.34 27.92 62.40
N VAL A 232 -15.65 28.00 63.68
CA VAL A 232 -16.92 28.53 64.18
C VAL A 232 -16.60 29.71 65.07
N TYR A 233 -17.27 30.83 64.86
CA TYR A 233 -17.13 32.04 65.66
C TYR A 233 -18.48 32.39 66.26
N ARG A 234 -18.47 32.86 67.52
CA ARG A 234 -19.62 33.50 68.16
C ARG A 234 -19.26 34.95 68.47
N ASN A 235 -19.99 35.89 67.88
CA ASN A 235 -19.76 37.33 68.03
C ASN A 235 -18.28 37.73 67.78
N GLY A 236 -17.64 37.08 66.80
CA GLY A 236 -16.23 37.29 66.45
C GLY A 236 -15.20 36.50 67.28
N VAL A 237 -15.62 35.80 68.34
CA VAL A 237 -14.72 34.93 69.14
C VAL A 237 -14.71 33.53 68.56
N LYS A 238 -13.53 33.03 68.21
CA LYS A 238 -13.34 31.68 67.70
C LYS A 238 -13.62 30.65 68.79
N LEU A 239 -14.45 29.67 68.46
CA LEU A 239 -14.73 28.50 69.27
C LEU A 239 -13.72 27.38 68.97
N ILE A 240 -13.50 26.52 69.96
CA ILE A 240 -12.56 25.41 69.89
C ILE A 240 -13.28 24.14 69.44
N PRO A 241 -12.86 23.49 68.34
CA PRO A 241 -13.44 22.23 67.90
C PRO A 241 -13.39 21.15 69.00
N SER A 242 -14.43 20.33 69.09
CA SER A 242 -14.60 19.24 70.07
C SER A 242 -14.71 19.66 71.55
N THR A 243 -14.35 20.89 71.89
CA THR A 243 -14.53 21.46 73.24
C THR A 243 -15.78 22.33 73.29
N ASP A 244 -15.91 23.24 72.33
CA ASP A 244 -17.00 24.22 72.27
C ASP A 244 -18.10 23.83 71.28
N TYR A 245 -17.75 23.02 70.27
CA TYR A 245 -18.70 22.53 69.26
C TYR A 245 -18.29 21.18 68.67
N THR A 246 -19.27 20.45 68.15
CA THR A 246 -19.11 19.23 67.35
C THR A 246 -19.64 19.44 65.94
N ILE A 247 -19.23 18.58 65.01
CA ILE A 247 -19.66 18.64 63.62
C ILE A 247 -20.32 17.33 63.18
N ALA A 248 -21.31 17.47 62.31
CA ALA A 248 -21.93 16.40 61.55
C ALA A 248 -22.06 16.86 60.09
N PRO A 249 -22.40 15.97 59.13
CA PRO A 249 -22.62 16.37 57.74
C PRO A 249 -23.61 17.54 57.64
N GLY A 250 -23.16 18.68 57.12
CA GLY A 250 -23.98 19.87 56.96
C GLY A 250 -24.42 20.56 58.26
N GLN A 251 -23.80 20.26 59.41
CA GLN A 251 -24.24 20.79 60.70
C GLN A 251 -23.10 21.05 61.69
N VAL A 252 -23.22 22.16 62.40
CA VAL A 252 -22.45 22.48 63.61
C VAL A 252 -23.39 22.43 64.81
N THR A 253 -22.95 21.79 65.89
CA THR A 253 -23.68 21.76 67.17
C THR A 253 -22.78 22.25 68.28
N LEU A 254 -23.18 23.32 68.97
CA LEU A 254 -22.48 23.84 70.13
C LEU A 254 -22.64 22.87 71.31
N VAL A 255 -21.56 22.64 72.05
CA VAL A 255 -21.60 21.84 73.28
C VAL A 255 -22.48 22.58 74.31
N SER A 256 -23.16 21.83 75.17
CA SER A 256 -24.18 22.37 76.11
C SER A 256 -23.72 23.59 76.91
N GLY A 257 -22.45 23.60 77.37
CA GLY A 257 -21.87 24.73 78.08
C GLY A 257 -21.83 26.01 77.25
N ILE A 258 -21.52 25.91 75.95
CA ILE A 258 -21.53 27.06 75.04
C ILE A 258 -22.95 27.41 74.61
N ALA A 259 -23.79 26.41 74.29
CA ALA A 259 -25.18 26.62 73.90
C ALA A 259 -25.99 27.36 74.98
N SER A 260 -25.71 27.09 76.27
CA SER A 260 -26.36 27.80 77.39
C SER A 260 -26.02 29.28 77.48
N LEU A 261 -24.93 29.71 76.85
CA LEU A 261 -24.49 31.10 76.80
C LEU A 261 -25.03 31.83 75.58
N VAL A 262 -25.67 31.13 74.63
CA VAL A 262 -26.21 31.73 73.40
C VAL A 262 -27.47 32.53 73.71
N ALA A 263 -27.42 33.82 73.40
CA ALA A 263 -28.54 34.74 73.51
C ALA A 263 -29.20 34.96 72.15
N ALA A 264 -30.49 35.33 72.16
CA ALA A 264 -31.17 35.75 70.95
C ALA A 264 -30.47 36.98 70.35
N GLY A 265 -30.11 36.89 69.07
CA GLY A 265 -29.36 37.94 68.37
C GLY A 265 -27.85 37.72 68.30
N ASP A 266 -27.30 36.69 68.96
CA ASP A 266 -25.90 36.32 68.78
C ASP A 266 -25.59 35.97 67.33
N TYR A 267 -24.43 36.38 66.85
CA TYR A 267 -23.96 36.10 65.50
C TYR A 267 -23.05 34.88 65.51
N ILE A 268 -23.45 33.83 64.79
CA ILE A 268 -22.64 32.63 64.58
C ILE A 268 -22.14 32.62 63.14
N GLU A 269 -20.84 32.56 62.96
CA GLU A 269 -20.21 32.44 61.65
C GLU A 269 -19.50 31.09 61.55
N VAL A 270 -19.76 30.37 60.46
CA VAL A 270 -19.13 29.09 60.17
C VAL A 270 -18.39 29.20 58.85
N GLN A 271 -17.10 28.92 58.87
CA GLN A 271 -16.26 28.84 57.68
C GLN A 271 -15.68 27.43 57.56
N TRP A 272 -15.68 26.85 56.37
CA TRP A 272 -15.17 25.52 56.14
C TRP A 272 -14.37 25.41 54.84
N VAL A 273 -13.44 24.46 54.84
CA VAL A 273 -12.64 24.08 53.66
C VAL A 273 -12.61 22.55 53.60
N LYS A 274 -12.82 22.02 52.41
CA LYS A 274 -12.71 20.60 52.10
C LYS A 274 -11.26 20.19 51.83
#